data_AF-A0A7S1WIP4-F1
#
_entry.id   AF-A0A7S1WIP4-F1
#
_cell.length_a   1.000
_cell.length_b   1.000
_cell.length_c   1.000
_cell.angle_alpha   90.00
_cell.angle_beta   90.00
_cell.angle_gamma   90.00
#
_symmetry.space_group_name_H-M   'P 1'
#
loop_
_entity.id
_entity.type
_entity.pdbx_description
1 polymer ?
#
loop_
_entity_poly.entity_id
_entity_poly.type
_entity_poly.pdbx_seq_one_letter_code
_entity_poly.pdbx_strand_id
1 'polypeptide(L)'
;RARTEPHAGKDWFDTTVWVRLSRLPREVALLVLVVVAYSGGHLCDVPNGVIRVVNEAYEADVAHFVMDPGAGDAGTVACIRRTAEGGWSLVRAEGFVKNRRHFMDILEPTLGRLIREMVPGLPRRHRAKLSLAALEQGAVGDLPQPAAARWLFVGVGWDAAPSADGGVDVGISAVFFNADMADVGAVSASNAEQYGARHCSGGLLGGGIIFDLNALPQEVTQVAVLAHLRKEGSSLELIQRPYCCVVDPSGNELMRHSVTEISSETGLIMARIFREVGRGRWSFQALGAACGGRSWKQSLGDTRLLLCKAPAELQAAPDEVQSVSDSKRSVVSL
;
A
#
# COMPACT_ATOMS: atom_id res chain seq x y z
N ARG A 1 7.55 -9.55 9.70
CA ARG A 1 6.93 -10.48 8.72
C ARG A 1 5.59 -10.88 9.29
N ALA A 2 4.52 -10.92 8.51
CA ALA A 2 3.22 -11.43 8.95
C ALA A 2 2.95 -12.76 8.23
N ARG A 3 2.35 -13.74 8.92
CA ARG A 3 1.92 -15.03 8.36
C ARG A 3 0.49 -15.30 8.84
N THR A 4 -0.40 -15.64 7.93
CA THR A 4 -1.75 -16.12 8.26
C THR A 4 -1.80 -17.60 7.93
N GLU A 5 -2.04 -18.46 8.92
CA GLU A 5 -2.13 -19.90 8.71
C GLU A 5 -3.58 -20.36 8.91
N PRO A 6 -4.24 -20.93 7.87
CA PRO A 6 -5.46 -21.68 8.08
C PRO A 6 -5.10 -23.00 8.75
N HIS A 7 -5.56 -23.24 9.97
CA HIS A 7 -5.39 -24.55 10.60
C HIS A 7 -6.34 -25.56 9.96
N ALA A 8 -5.77 -26.63 9.39
CA ALA A 8 -6.54 -27.72 8.80
C ALA A 8 -7.55 -28.29 9.82
N GLY A 9 -8.84 -28.07 9.54
CA GLY A 9 -9.95 -28.66 10.29
C GLY A 9 -10.51 -27.85 11.48
N LYS A 10 -10.19 -26.56 11.62
CA LYS A 10 -10.87 -25.66 12.61
C LYS A 10 -11.21 -24.28 12.02
N ASP A 11 -12.38 -23.76 12.39
CA ASP A 11 -12.93 -22.46 11.94
C ASP A 11 -12.33 -21.24 12.68
N TRP A 12 -11.01 -21.14 12.79
CA TRP A 12 -10.38 -19.92 13.32
C TRP A 12 -9.08 -19.58 12.57
N PHE A 13 -8.82 -18.28 12.43
CA PHE A 13 -7.66 -17.73 11.73
C PHE A 13 -6.64 -17.24 12.77
N ASP A 14 -5.37 -17.65 12.66
CA ASP A 14 -4.25 -17.05 13.40
C ASP A 14 -3.46 -16.16 12.44
N THR A 15 -3.22 -14.91 12.82
CA THR A 15 -2.31 -14.01 12.09
C THR A 15 -1.12 -13.67 12.95
N THR A 16 0.02 -14.29 12.67
CA THR A 16 1.23 -14.07 13.44
C THR A 16 2.15 -13.04 12.79
N VAL A 17 2.49 -11.98 13.54
CA VAL A 17 3.47 -10.95 13.19
C VAL A 17 4.78 -11.16 13.96
N TRP A 18 5.87 -11.36 13.22
CA TRP A 18 7.21 -11.55 13.77
C TRP A 18 7.98 -10.24 13.78
N VAL A 19 8.47 -9.85 14.97
CA VAL A 19 9.23 -8.61 15.18
C VAL A 19 10.54 -8.91 15.92
N ARG A 20 11.67 -8.65 15.26
CA ARG A 20 13.00 -8.74 15.89
C ARG A 20 13.42 -7.37 16.42
N LEU A 21 13.07 -7.10 17.67
CA LEU A 21 13.29 -5.80 18.33
C LEU A 21 14.76 -5.35 18.38
N SER A 22 15.70 -6.30 18.42
CA SER A 22 17.15 -6.04 18.42
C SER A 22 17.71 -5.52 17.10
N ARG A 23 17.00 -5.73 15.98
CA ARG A 23 17.41 -5.23 14.66
C ARG A 23 16.78 -3.89 14.29
N LEU A 24 15.92 -3.35 15.14
CA LEU A 24 15.29 -2.06 14.86
C LEU A 24 16.29 -0.91 15.05
N PRO A 25 16.38 0.03 14.09
CA PRO A 25 17.22 1.22 14.22
C PRO A 25 16.97 1.98 15.52
N ARG A 26 17.99 2.71 15.99
CA ARG A 26 17.91 3.51 17.23
C ARG A 26 16.84 4.61 17.15
N GLU A 27 16.51 5.05 15.94
CA GLU A 27 15.48 6.06 15.65
C GLU A 27 14.06 5.53 15.83
N VAL A 28 13.86 4.21 15.87
CA VAL A 28 12.53 3.62 16.10
C VAL A 28 12.19 3.71 17.58
N ALA A 29 11.26 4.60 17.92
CA ALA A 29 10.80 4.83 19.29
C ALA A 29 9.55 4.01 19.67
N LEU A 30 8.70 3.68 18.69
CA LEU A 30 7.38 3.08 18.93
C LEU A 30 7.01 2.16 17.76
N LEU A 31 6.48 0.99 18.09
CA LEU A 31 5.72 0.13 17.18
C LEU A 31 4.27 0.14 17.62
N VAL A 32 3.34 0.24 16.66
CA VAL A 32 1.90 0.15 16.94
C VAL A 32 1.33 -1.04 16.18
N LEU A 33 0.63 -1.91 16.91
CA LEU A 33 -0.03 -3.10 16.38
C LEU A 33 -1.50 -2.78 16.14
N VAL A 34 -1.94 -3.02 14.91
CA VAL A 34 -3.28 -2.68 14.43
C VAL A 34 -3.91 -3.93 13.85
N VAL A 35 -5.19 -4.13 14.15
CA VAL A 35 -6.02 -5.19 13.58
C VAL A 35 -7.09 -4.56 12.72
N VAL A 36 -7.34 -5.15 11.55
CA VAL A 36 -8.34 -4.71 10.58
C VAL A 36 -9.05 -5.94 10.02
N ALA A 37 -10.38 -5.89 9.95
CA ALA A 37 -11.14 -6.98 9.36
C ALA A 37 -10.84 -7.12 7.85
N TYR A 38 -10.63 -8.36 7.41
CA TYR A 38 -10.44 -8.68 5.99
C TYR A 38 -11.72 -8.47 5.17
N SER A 39 -11.60 -8.39 3.84
CA SER A 39 -12.71 -8.03 2.97
C SER A 39 -13.93 -8.94 3.06
N GLY A 40 -14.97 -8.44 3.72
CA GLY A 40 -16.30 -9.06 3.82
C GLY A 40 -16.74 -9.42 5.24
N GLY A 41 -15.82 -9.44 6.22
CA GLY A 41 -16.12 -9.75 7.62
C GLY A 41 -16.05 -8.54 8.55
N HIS A 42 -16.48 -8.73 9.80
CA HIS A 42 -16.39 -7.76 10.88
C HIS A 42 -15.53 -8.26 12.03
N LEU A 43 -14.84 -7.36 12.75
CA LEU A 43 -14.09 -7.79 13.95
C LEU A 43 -15.04 -8.27 15.06
N CYS A 44 -16.28 -7.78 15.09
CA CYS A 44 -17.31 -8.27 16.00
C CYS A 44 -17.71 -9.73 15.75
N ASP A 45 -17.45 -10.26 14.54
CA ASP A 45 -17.70 -11.66 14.20
C ASP A 45 -16.67 -12.60 14.84
N VAL A 46 -15.65 -12.05 15.52
CA VAL A 46 -14.62 -12.78 16.26
C VAL A 46 -14.83 -12.58 17.77
N PRO A 47 -15.84 -13.22 18.38
CA PRO A 47 -16.27 -12.96 19.77
C PRO A 47 -15.22 -13.34 20.83
N ASN A 48 -14.15 -14.03 20.44
CA ASN A 48 -13.04 -14.42 21.31
C ASN A 48 -11.67 -14.08 20.68
N GLY A 49 -11.58 -12.96 19.96
CA GLY A 49 -10.30 -12.51 19.42
C GLY A 49 -9.27 -12.35 20.54
N VAL A 50 -8.10 -12.94 20.37
CA VAL A 50 -7.09 -13.03 21.42
C VAL A 50 -5.75 -12.63 20.85
N ILE A 51 -5.09 -11.70 21.53
CA ILE A 51 -3.75 -11.24 21.16
C ILE A 51 -2.76 -11.84 22.13
N ARG A 52 -1.78 -12.56 21.58
CA ARG A 52 -0.70 -13.19 22.35
C ARG A 52 0.63 -12.62 21.90
N VAL A 53 1.38 -12.11 22.87
CA VAL A 53 2.76 -11.69 22.68
C VAL A 53 3.63 -12.76 23.30
N VAL A 54 4.46 -13.43 22.51
CA VAL A 54 5.25 -14.57 22.94
C VAL A 54 6.73 -14.28 22.73
N ASN A 55 7.53 -14.52 23.76
CA ASN A 55 8.97 -14.53 23.60
C ASN A 55 9.43 -15.94 23.25
N GLU A 56 9.68 -16.15 21.98
CA GLU A 56 10.13 -17.44 21.44
C GLU A 56 11.44 -17.94 22.05
N ALA A 57 12.32 -17.04 22.53
CA ALA A 57 13.57 -17.47 23.16
C ALA A 57 13.34 -18.32 24.41
N TYR A 58 12.16 -18.20 25.03
CA TYR A 58 11.78 -18.93 26.24
C TYR A 58 10.42 -19.65 26.09
N GLU A 59 9.84 -19.67 24.88
CA GLU A 59 8.47 -20.14 24.59
C GLU A 59 7.43 -19.68 25.63
N ALA A 60 7.60 -18.46 26.14
CA ALA A 60 6.81 -17.93 27.24
C ALA A 60 5.90 -16.79 26.76
N ASP A 61 4.63 -16.85 27.17
CA ASP A 61 3.68 -15.75 26.98
C ASP A 61 4.15 -14.53 27.77
N VAL A 62 4.51 -13.47 27.05
CA VAL A 62 4.86 -12.16 27.61
C VAL A 62 3.59 -11.40 27.96
N ALA A 63 2.56 -11.53 27.13
CA ALA A 63 1.25 -10.97 27.40
C ALA A 63 0.14 -11.69 26.63
N HIS A 64 -1.06 -11.64 27.20
CA HIS A 64 -2.27 -12.23 26.65
C HIS A 64 -3.43 -11.25 26.89
N PHE A 65 -4.08 -10.80 25.82
CA PHE A 65 -5.20 -9.86 25.88
C PHE A 65 -6.38 -10.39 25.09
N VAL A 66 -7.58 -10.30 25.65
CA VAL A 66 -8.82 -10.49 24.89
C VAL A 66 -9.14 -9.18 24.17
N MET A 67 -9.42 -9.29 22.87
CA MET A 67 -9.84 -8.18 22.03
C MET A 67 -11.30 -7.85 22.29
N ASP A 68 -11.61 -6.58 22.56
CA ASP A 68 -12.98 -6.06 22.58
C ASP A 68 -13.15 -5.00 21.47
N PRO A 69 -13.42 -5.42 20.23
CA PRO A 69 -13.54 -4.50 19.11
C PRO A 69 -14.85 -3.69 19.14
N GLY A 70 -15.84 -4.09 19.96
CA GLY A 70 -17.19 -3.56 19.91
C GLY A 70 -17.78 -3.62 18.50
N ALA A 71 -18.17 -2.47 17.94
CA ALA A 71 -18.67 -2.32 16.57
C ALA A 71 -17.61 -1.74 15.60
N GLY A 72 -16.34 -1.75 15.98
CA GLY A 72 -15.23 -1.26 15.16
C GLY A 72 -14.62 -2.38 14.32
N ASP A 73 -14.37 -2.11 13.04
CA ASP A 73 -13.80 -3.07 12.09
C ASP A 73 -12.30 -2.83 11.83
N ALA A 74 -11.74 -1.81 12.48
CA ALA A 74 -10.32 -1.51 12.51
C ALA A 74 -9.95 -0.83 13.84
N GLY A 75 -8.79 -1.21 14.41
CA GLY A 75 -8.35 -0.61 15.66
C GLY A 75 -6.92 -0.94 16.06
N THR A 76 -6.38 -0.07 16.91
CA THR A 76 -5.12 -0.36 17.59
C THR A 76 -5.38 -1.28 18.78
N VAL A 77 -4.46 -2.23 18.97
CA VAL A 77 -4.59 -3.26 20.01
C VAL A 77 -3.44 -3.28 21.01
N ALA A 78 -2.23 -2.91 20.57
CA ALA A 78 -1.07 -2.82 21.43
C ALA A 78 0.02 -1.92 20.83
N CYS A 79 0.91 -1.46 21.69
CA CYS A 79 2.08 -0.66 21.36
C CYS A 79 3.32 -1.26 21.99
N ILE A 80 4.45 -1.26 21.30
CA ILE A 80 5.75 -1.62 21.86
C ILE A 80 6.63 -0.37 21.81
N ARG A 81 6.95 0.19 22.99
CA ARG A 81 7.70 1.44 23.13
C ARG A 81 9.13 1.16 23.58
N ARG A 82 10.10 1.87 23.00
CA ARG A 82 11.49 1.82 23.45
C ARG A 82 11.63 2.56 24.78
N THR A 83 12.28 1.96 25.77
CA THR A 83 12.52 2.58 27.08
C THR A 83 13.77 3.46 27.04
N ALA A 84 13.90 4.39 28.00
CA ALA A 84 15.07 5.26 28.11
C ALA A 84 16.39 4.46 28.32
N GLU A 85 16.28 3.27 28.90
CA GLU A 85 17.39 2.33 29.14
C GLU A 85 17.75 1.51 27.89
N GLY A 86 17.08 1.72 26.75
CA GLY A 86 17.32 1.03 25.49
C GLY A 86 16.59 -0.31 25.34
N GLY A 87 15.80 -0.71 26.35
CA GLY A 87 14.91 -1.86 26.31
C GLY A 87 13.59 -1.58 25.58
N TRP A 88 12.65 -2.53 25.65
CA TRP A 88 11.33 -2.42 25.04
C TRP A 88 10.25 -2.76 26.06
N SER A 89 9.19 -1.95 26.10
CA SER A 89 8.02 -2.14 26.95
C SER A 89 6.76 -2.31 26.10
N LEU A 90 6.01 -3.37 26.35
CA LEU A 90 4.69 -3.57 25.76
C LEU A 90 3.63 -2.77 26.55
N VAL A 91 2.78 -2.04 25.84
CA VAL A 91 1.67 -1.26 26.38
C VAL A 91 0.40 -1.70 25.65
N ARG A 92 -0.61 -2.14 26.39
CA ARG A 92 -1.94 -2.40 25.82
C ARG A 92 -2.55 -1.06 25.40
N ALA A 93 -3.01 -0.98 24.15
CA ALA A 93 -3.58 0.23 23.60
C ALA A 93 -4.86 -0.15 22.85
N GLU A 94 -6.02 0.19 23.40
CA GLU A 94 -7.31 -0.15 22.78
C GLU A 94 -7.92 1.10 22.16
N GLY A 95 -7.92 1.14 20.84
CA GLY A 95 -8.42 2.26 20.05
C GLY A 95 -9.12 1.76 18.81
N PHE A 96 -10.35 1.26 18.96
CA PHE A 96 -11.21 0.82 17.85
C PHE A 96 -12.04 1.98 17.31
N VAL A 97 -12.08 2.10 15.97
CA VAL A 97 -12.85 3.14 15.30
C VAL A 97 -14.23 2.60 14.94
N LYS A 98 -15.28 3.12 15.60
CA LYS A 98 -16.67 2.76 15.31
C LYS A 98 -17.04 3.18 13.88
N ASN A 99 -17.75 2.30 13.15
CA ASN A 99 -18.27 2.54 11.80
C ASN A 99 -17.24 2.73 10.68
N ARG A 100 -15.95 2.39 10.89
CA ARG A 100 -14.94 2.45 9.83
C ARG A 100 -14.15 1.14 9.74
N ARG A 101 -13.98 0.64 8.51
CA ARG A 101 -13.59 -0.76 8.25
C ARG A 101 -12.15 -0.97 7.77
N HIS A 102 -11.34 0.08 7.72
CA HIS A 102 -10.06 0.02 7.02
C HIS A 102 -8.93 0.69 7.81
N PHE A 103 -7.70 0.22 7.54
CA PHE A 103 -6.48 0.74 8.13
C PHE A 103 -6.33 2.27 7.93
N MET A 104 -6.62 2.79 6.73
CA MET A 104 -6.47 4.23 6.46
C MET A 104 -7.36 5.11 7.33
N ASP A 105 -8.44 4.55 7.86
CA ASP A 105 -9.41 5.28 8.68
C ASP A 105 -8.98 5.39 10.14
N ILE A 106 -8.01 4.58 10.58
CA ILE A 106 -7.46 4.66 11.94
C ILE A 106 -6.31 5.66 12.06
N LEU A 107 -5.74 6.12 10.94
CA LEU A 107 -4.52 6.95 10.94
C LEU A 107 -4.69 8.26 11.71
N GLU A 108 -5.75 9.01 11.42
CA GLU A 108 -6.12 10.21 12.17
C GLU A 108 -7.65 10.24 12.36
N PRO A 109 -8.15 10.63 13.54
CA PRO A 109 -7.40 11.14 14.69
C PRO A 109 -6.84 10.05 15.63
N THR A 110 -7.19 8.78 15.42
CA THR A 110 -7.00 7.71 16.42
C THR A 110 -5.53 7.37 16.66
N LEU A 111 -4.84 6.84 15.64
CA LEU A 111 -3.45 6.44 15.73
C LEU A 111 -2.55 7.65 16.01
N GLY A 112 -2.81 8.77 15.34
CA GLY A 112 -2.09 10.03 15.62
C GLY A 112 -2.20 10.45 17.09
N ARG A 113 -3.38 10.37 17.72
CA ARG A 113 -3.55 10.72 19.14
C ARG A 113 -2.76 9.76 20.04
N LEU A 114 -2.87 8.46 19.79
CA LEU A 114 -2.17 7.43 20.55
C LEU A 114 -0.65 7.62 20.49
N ILE A 115 -0.09 7.89 19.31
CA ILE A 115 1.34 8.15 19.13
C ILE A 115 1.76 9.40 19.95
N ARG A 116 0.95 10.47 19.91
CA ARG A 116 1.21 11.71 20.65
C ARG A 116 1.16 11.51 22.17
N GLU A 117 0.31 10.63 22.68
CA GLU A 117 0.25 10.25 24.10
C GLU A 117 1.45 9.39 24.51
N MET A 118 1.87 8.46 23.65
CA MET A 118 2.91 7.48 23.94
C MET A 118 4.34 8.05 23.88
N VAL A 119 4.56 9.10 23.07
CA VAL A 119 5.87 9.73 22.87
C VAL A 119 5.75 11.25 23.11
N PRO A 120 5.94 11.71 24.35
CA PRO A 120 5.87 13.13 24.71
C PRO A 120 6.92 13.95 23.96
N GLY A 121 6.51 15.07 23.37
CA GLY A 121 7.42 15.97 22.64
C GLY A 121 7.31 15.91 21.11
N LEU A 122 6.45 15.06 20.53
CA LEU A 122 6.11 15.17 19.11
C LEU A 122 5.28 16.44 18.83
N PRO A 123 5.69 17.33 17.90
CA PRO A 123 4.86 18.42 17.43
C PRO A 123 3.46 17.98 16.97
N ARG A 124 2.44 18.80 17.32
CA ARG A 124 1.01 18.54 17.03
C ARG A 124 0.67 18.36 15.54
N ARG A 125 1.50 18.90 14.65
CA ARG A 125 1.42 18.73 13.19
C ARG A 125 2.74 18.17 12.71
N HIS A 126 2.92 16.86 12.82
CA HIS A 126 3.90 16.21 11.98
C HIS A 126 3.31 16.13 10.57
N ARG A 127 4.09 16.56 9.57
CA ARG A 127 4.15 15.82 8.30
C ARG A 127 4.69 14.46 8.67
N ALA A 128 3.85 13.61 9.28
CA ALA A 128 4.20 12.24 9.49
C ALA A 128 4.47 11.74 8.08
N LYS A 129 5.74 11.48 7.74
CA LYS A 129 6.07 10.65 6.60
C LYS A 129 5.52 9.27 6.95
N LEU A 130 4.20 9.15 6.84
CA LEU A 130 3.43 7.93 6.94
C LEU A 130 3.70 7.18 5.63
N SER A 131 4.97 6.82 5.42
CA SER A 131 5.40 5.92 4.36
C SER A 131 4.88 4.56 4.75
N LEU A 132 3.63 4.32 4.34
CA LEU A 132 2.94 3.07 4.53
C LEU A 132 3.32 2.17 3.35
N ALA A 133 3.80 0.99 3.71
CA ALA A 133 4.12 -0.14 2.84
C ALA A 133 4.92 0.21 1.57
N ALA A 134 6.19 -0.20 1.57
CA ALA A 134 6.78 -0.66 0.31
C ALA A 134 5.89 -1.83 -0.16
N LEU A 135 5.04 -1.56 -1.14
CA LEU A 135 4.12 -2.53 -1.69
C LEU A 135 4.91 -3.51 -2.55
N GLU A 136 4.74 -4.79 -2.27
CA GLU A 136 5.15 -5.85 -3.18
C GLU A 136 4.28 -5.79 -4.44
N GLN A 137 4.79 -6.37 -5.53
CA GLN A 137 4.03 -6.47 -6.77
C GLN A 137 2.71 -7.22 -6.52
N GLY A 138 1.60 -6.68 -7.01
CA GLY A 138 0.28 -7.23 -6.77
C GLY A 138 -0.43 -6.74 -5.51
N ALA A 139 0.30 -6.15 -4.56
CA ALA A 139 -0.30 -5.70 -3.30
C ALA A 139 -1.34 -4.59 -3.52
N VAL A 140 -2.39 -4.62 -2.70
CA VAL A 140 -3.51 -3.66 -2.73
C VAL A 140 -3.46 -2.81 -1.47
N GLY A 141 -3.61 -1.49 -1.63
CA GLY A 141 -3.72 -0.52 -0.55
C GLY A 141 -4.94 0.37 -0.73
N ASP A 142 -5.69 0.58 0.35
CA ASP A 142 -6.86 1.47 0.33
C ASP A 142 -6.43 2.93 0.15
N LEU A 143 -7.13 3.67 -0.72
CA LEU A 143 -6.92 5.11 -0.82
C LEU A 143 -7.71 5.86 0.27
N PRO A 144 -7.24 7.04 0.72
CA PRO A 144 -8.00 7.87 1.64
C PRO A 144 -9.38 8.19 1.08
N GLN A 145 -10.38 8.26 1.96
CA GLN A 145 -11.68 8.77 1.57
C GLN A 145 -11.57 10.26 1.18
N PRO A 146 -12.45 10.76 0.31
CA PRO A 146 -12.42 12.15 -0.13
C PRO A 146 -12.51 13.19 0.99
N ALA A 147 -13.21 12.86 2.09
CA ALA A 147 -13.28 13.70 3.28
C ALA A 147 -11.92 13.85 3.99
N ALA A 148 -11.02 12.88 3.84
CA ALA A 148 -9.68 12.89 4.40
C ALA A 148 -8.64 13.47 3.42
N ALA A 149 -8.77 13.19 2.12
CA ALA A 149 -7.93 13.75 1.07
C ALA A 149 -8.77 14.10 -0.17
N ARG A 150 -8.89 15.39 -0.48
CA ARG A 150 -9.65 15.86 -1.65
C ARG A 150 -9.07 15.37 -2.98
N TRP A 151 -7.75 15.29 -3.04
CA TRP A 151 -7.03 14.82 -4.22
C TRP A 151 -5.84 13.97 -3.79
N LEU A 152 -5.32 13.18 -4.71
CA LEU A 152 -4.11 12.38 -4.51
C LEU A 152 -3.18 12.58 -5.69
N PHE A 153 -1.88 12.57 -5.48
CA PHE A 153 -0.89 12.55 -6.54
C PHE A 153 -0.34 11.13 -6.69
N VAL A 154 -0.48 10.54 -7.87
CA VAL A 154 0.22 9.31 -8.23
C VAL A 154 1.46 9.67 -9.02
N GLY A 155 2.61 9.56 -8.37
CA GLY A 155 3.91 9.82 -8.95
C GLY A 155 4.51 8.58 -9.60
N VAL A 156 5.25 8.78 -10.69
CA VAL A 156 6.06 7.74 -11.33
C VAL A 156 7.47 8.30 -11.52
N GLY A 157 8.47 7.52 -11.12
CA GLY A 157 9.87 7.90 -11.21
C GLY A 157 10.78 6.74 -11.54
N TRP A 158 11.99 7.07 -11.99
CA TRP A 158 13.05 6.13 -12.38
C TRP A 158 14.40 6.84 -12.31
N ASP A 159 15.46 6.05 -12.26
CA ASP A 159 16.82 6.51 -12.53
C ASP A 159 17.15 6.24 -14.00
N ALA A 160 17.97 7.10 -14.62
CA ALA A 160 18.51 6.83 -15.94
C ALA A 160 19.63 5.78 -15.83
N ALA A 161 19.62 4.77 -16.71
CA ALA A 161 20.75 3.85 -16.82
C ALA A 161 22.01 4.58 -17.32
N PRO A 162 23.23 4.12 -16.98
CA PRO A 162 24.46 4.72 -17.51
C PRO A 162 24.56 4.73 -19.04
N SER A 163 23.85 3.82 -19.72
CA SER A 163 23.75 3.72 -21.18
C SER A 163 22.77 4.71 -21.81
N ALA A 164 22.02 5.49 -21.02
CA ALA A 164 21.03 6.44 -21.51
C ALA A 164 21.68 7.76 -21.97
N ASP A 165 22.44 7.69 -23.07
CA ASP A 165 23.06 8.86 -23.69
C ASP A 165 21.99 9.85 -24.20
N GLY A 166 21.98 11.05 -23.63
CA GLY A 166 21.00 12.10 -23.96
C GLY A 166 19.71 12.07 -23.14
N GLY A 167 19.66 11.28 -22.06
CA GLY A 167 18.52 11.21 -21.15
C GLY A 167 17.39 10.29 -21.62
N VAL A 168 16.41 10.08 -20.73
CA VAL A 168 15.28 9.17 -20.97
C VAL A 168 14.01 9.97 -21.14
N ASP A 169 13.33 9.79 -22.27
CA ASP A 169 12.02 10.38 -22.52
C ASP A 169 10.89 9.39 -22.18
N VAL A 170 10.33 9.53 -20.98
CA VAL A 170 9.20 8.71 -20.51
C VAL A 170 7.93 9.57 -20.46
N GLY A 171 6.89 9.12 -21.14
CA GLY A 171 5.54 9.65 -21.04
C GLY A 171 4.75 8.93 -19.96
N ILE A 172 4.00 9.68 -19.15
CA ILE A 172 3.09 9.12 -18.14
C ILE A 172 1.66 9.36 -18.60
N SER A 173 0.79 8.37 -18.38
CA SER A 173 -0.63 8.48 -18.69
C SER A 173 -1.51 7.76 -17.68
N ALA A 174 -2.74 8.25 -17.54
CA ALA A 174 -3.83 7.57 -16.85
C ALA A 174 -4.89 7.23 -17.88
N VAL A 175 -5.25 5.94 -18.00
CA VAL A 175 -6.31 5.49 -18.91
C VAL A 175 -7.50 5.04 -18.08
N PHE A 176 -8.68 5.56 -18.38
CA PHE A 176 -9.91 5.29 -17.64
C PHE A 176 -10.69 4.19 -18.33
N PHE A 177 -11.10 3.17 -17.57
CA PHE A 177 -11.86 2.02 -18.07
C PHE A 177 -13.21 1.92 -17.38
N ASN A 178 -14.21 1.48 -18.16
CA ASN A 178 -15.53 1.15 -17.63
C ASN A 178 -15.63 -0.32 -17.18
N ALA A 179 -16.81 -0.73 -16.73
CA ALA A 179 -17.08 -2.10 -16.27
C ALA A 179 -16.82 -3.18 -17.34
N ASP A 180 -17.00 -2.83 -18.62
CA ASP A 180 -16.75 -3.72 -19.76
C ASP A 180 -15.29 -3.70 -20.23
N MET A 181 -14.40 -3.03 -19.48
CA MET A 181 -12.99 -2.83 -19.82
C MET A 181 -12.76 -2.08 -21.15
N ALA A 182 -13.75 -1.32 -21.60
CA ALA A 182 -13.58 -0.33 -22.66
C ALA A 182 -12.93 0.93 -22.07
N ASP A 183 -11.97 1.51 -22.80
CA ASP A 183 -11.40 2.80 -22.43
C ASP A 183 -12.39 3.93 -22.75
N VAL A 184 -12.62 4.81 -21.79
CA VAL A 184 -13.55 5.95 -21.90
C VAL A 184 -12.83 7.30 -21.96
N GLY A 185 -11.50 7.29 -21.82
CA GLY A 185 -10.65 8.46 -21.94
C GLY A 185 -9.23 8.20 -21.43
N ALA A 186 -8.37 9.21 -21.56
CA ALA A 186 -7.03 9.16 -20.99
C ALA A 186 -6.46 10.56 -20.72
N VAL A 187 -5.70 10.69 -19.64
CA VAL A 187 -4.90 11.89 -19.31
C VAL A 187 -3.43 11.60 -19.60
N SER A 188 -2.75 12.53 -20.26
CA SER A 188 -1.33 12.46 -20.60
C SER A 188 -0.76 13.88 -20.82
N ALA A 189 0.51 13.99 -21.19
CA ALA A 189 1.07 15.29 -21.59
C ALA A 189 0.32 15.96 -22.77
N SER A 190 -0.29 15.19 -23.67
CA SER A 190 -1.06 15.71 -24.82
C SER A 190 -2.53 15.99 -24.49
N ASN A 191 -3.05 15.42 -23.41
CA ASN A 191 -4.39 15.68 -22.88
C ASN A 191 -4.29 15.87 -21.37
N ALA A 192 -3.98 17.09 -20.94
CA ALA A 192 -3.46 17.34 -19.60
C ALA A 192 -4.50 17.22 -18.49
N GLU A 193 -5.81 17.26 -18.79
CA GLU A 193 -6.85 17.19 -17.76
C GLU A 193 -8.14 16.58 -18.33
N GLN A 194 -8.67 15.57 -17.63
CA GLN A 194 -9.94 14.92 -17.96
C GLN A 194 -10.42 14.14 -16.74
N TYR A 195 -11.74 14.07 -16.53
CA TYR A 195 -12.35 13.24 -15.49
C TYR A 195 -11.69 13.42 -14.13
N GLY A 196 -11.62 14.63 -13.59
CA GLY A 196 -11.03 14.87 -12.27
C GLY A 196 -9.53 14.54 -12.14
N ALA A 197 -8.85 14.17 -13.23
CA ALA A 197 -7.45 13.85 -13.23
C ALA A 197 -6.66 14.88 -14.03
N ARG A 198 -5.46 15.21 -13.57
CA ARG A 198 -4.59 16.22 -14.20
C ARG A 198 -3.15 15.74 -14.27
N HIS A 199 -2.60 15.70 -15.47
CA HIS A 199 -1.20 15.40 -15.73
C HIS A 199 -0.31 16.49 -15.16
N CYS A 200 0.74 16.08 -14.44
CA CYS A 200 1.74 16.96 -13.87
C CYS A 200 3.12 16.54 -14.37
N SER A 201 3.67 17.30 -15.31
CA SER A 201 5.03 17.09 -15.80
C SER A 201 6.05 17.82 -14.92
N GLY A 202 7.01 17.09 -14.34
CA GLY A 202 8.25 17.66 -13.80
C GLY A 202 8.18 18.19 -12.36
N GLY A 203 9.05 17.65 -11.51
CA GLY A 203 9.31 18.04 -10.12
C GLY A 203 10.36 17.12 -9.47
N LEU A 204 10.71 17.35 -8.19
CA LEU A 204 11.66 16.53 -7.41
C LEU A 204 11.29 15.03 -7.28
N LEU A 205 10.05 14.65 -7.64
CA LEU A 205 9.50 13.29 -7.55
C LEU A 205 9.33 12.59 -8.91
N GLY A 206 9.77 13.21 -10.01
CA GLY A 206 9.44 12.76 -11.36
C GLY A 206 8.14 13.40 -11.89
N GLY A 207 7.47 12.72 -12.81
CA GLY A 207 6.16 13.12 -13.33
C GLY A 207 5.03 12.33 -12.66
N GLY A 208 3.79 12.72 -12.88
CA GLY A 208 2.66 11.98 -12.32
C GLY A 208 1.31 12.57 -12.66
N ILE A 209 0.28 12.10 -11.95
CA ILE A 209 -1.11 12.48 -12.21
C ILE A 209 -1.78 12.77 -10.87
N ILE A 210 -2.39 13.95 -10.78
CA ILE A 210 -3.25 14.31 -9.66
C ILE A 210 -4.65 13.76 -9.97
N PHE A 211 -5.29 13.13 -9.00
CA PHE A 211 -6.65 12.61 -9.08
C PHE A 211 -7.54 13.22 -8.00
N ASP A 212 -8.65 13.82 -8.39
CA ASP A 212 -9.84 13.99 -7.56
C ASP A 212 -10.77 12.78 -7.84
N LEU A 213 -10.70 11.78 -6.97
CA LEU A 213 -11.41 10.51 -7.15
C LEU A 213 -12.94 10.64 -7.07
N ASN A 214 -13.45 11.74 -6.51
CA ASN A 214 -14.88 12.04 -6.49
C ASN A 214 -15.38 12.64 -7.79
N ALA A 215 -14.49 13.29 -8.54
CA ALA A 215 -14.80 13.86 -9.85
C ALA A 215 -14.69 12.83 -10.99
N LEU A 216 -14.27 11.59 -10.70
CA LEU A 216 -14.31 10.49 -11.67
C LEU A 216 -15.77 10.16 -12.04
N PRO A 217 -16.13 10.11 -13.34
CA PRO A 217 -17.45 9.68 -13.78
C PRO A 217 -17.85 8.32 -13.21
N GLN A 218 -19.15 8.10 -13.03
CA GLN A 218 -19.66 6.86 -12.45
C GLN A 218 -19.33 5.63 -13.31
N GLU A 219 -19.24 5.80 -14.62
CA GLU A 219 -18.88 4.73 -15.56
C GLU A 219 -17.43 4.26 -15.39
N VAL A 220 -16.53 5.08 -14.81
CA VAL A 220 -15.14 4.70 -14.58
C VAL A 220 -15.04 3.78 -13.38
N THR A 221 -14.67 2.52 -13.64
CA THR A 221 -14.49 1.48 -12.62
C THR A 221 -13.02 1.25 -12.29
N GLN A 222 -12.13 1.41 -13.28
CA GLN A 222 -10.69 1.26 -13.13
C GLN A 222 -9.93 2.37 -13.86
N VAL A 223 -8.74 2.71 -13.36
CA VAL A 223 -7.80 3.62 -14.00
C VAL A 223 -6.42 2.95 -14.01
N ALA A 224 -5.82 2.78 -15.18
CA ALA A 224 -4.44 2.31 -15.30
C ALA A 224 -3.47 3.49 -15.33
N VAL A 225 -2.39 3.42 -14.53
CA VAL A 225 -1.29 4.37 -14.60
C VAL A 225 -0.14 3.72 -15.37
N LEU A 226 0.23 4.32 -16.50
CA LEU A 226 1.17 3.77 -17.46
C LEU A 226 2.38 4.70 -17.63
N ALA A 227 3.54 4.10 -17.88
CA ALA A 227 4.76 4.81 -18.25
C ALA A 227 5.34 4.21 -19.53
N HIS A 228 5.63 5.04 -20.54
CA HIS A 228 6.14 4.58 -21.84
C HIS A 228 7.37 5.34 -22.26
N LEU A 229 8.38 4.64 -22.76
CA LEU A 229 9.51 5.25 -23.45
C LEU A 229 9.10 5.72 -24.85
N ARG A 230 9.14 7.03 -25.07
CA ARG A 230 8.61 7.67 -26.28
C ARG A 230 9.60 7.67 -27.45
N LYS A 231 10.91 7.67 -27.17
CA LYS A 231 11.96 7.72 -28.19
C LYS A 231 12.06 6.41 -28.96
N GLU A 232 12.11 6.47 -30.28
CA GLU A 232 12.26 5.28 -31.12
C GLU A 232 13.58 4.53 -30.84
N GLY A 233 13.56 3.20 -30.92
CA GLY A 233 14.71 2.35 -30.58
C GLY A 233 15.04 2.20 -29.09
N SER A 234 14.33 2.89 -28.18
CA SER A 234 14.53 2.74 -26.72
C SER A 234 13.72 1.58 -26.13
N SER A 235 14.22 0.99 -25.03
CA SER A 235 13.59 -0.06 -24.22
C SER A 235 13.74 0.25 -22.72
N LEU A 236 13.04 -0.49 -21.87
CA LEU A 236 13.08 -0.33 -20.40
C LEU A 236 14.47 -0.58 -19.81
N GLU A 237 15.41 -1.14 -20.57
CA GLU A 237 16.83 -1.26 -20.20
C GLU A 237 17.51 0.11 -19.99
N LEU A 238 16.93 1.19 -20.54
CA LEU A 238 17.43 2.56 -20.33
C LEU A 238 17.00 3.18 -19.00
N ILE A 239 16.12 2.52 -18.24
CA ILE A 239 15.69 2.97 -16.91
C ILE A 239 16.08 1.98 -15.82
N GLN A 240 16.32 2.50 -14.62
CA GLN A 240 16.66 1.72 -13.44
C GLN A 240 15.75 2.11 -12.28
N ARG A 241 15.47 1.15 -11.40
CA ARG A 241 14.64 1.32 -10.19
C ARG A 241 13.34 2.10 -10.46
N PRO A 242 12.53 1.71 -11.47
CA PRO A 242 11.24 2.36 -11.68
C PRO A 242 10.37 2.19 -10.43
N TYR A 243 9.60 3.21 -10.09
CA TYR A 243 8.67 3.17 -8.97
C TYR A 243 7.42 3.99 -9.27
N CYS A 244 6.34 3.65 -8.57
CA CYS A 244 5.18 4.51 -8.43
C CYS A 244 4.88 4.76 -6.95
N CYS A 245 4.31 5.92 -6.65
CA CYS A 245 3.91 6.26 -5.30
C CYS A 245 2.59 7.02 -5.28
N VAL A 246 1.91 6.97 -4.14
CA VAL A 246 0.70 7.75 -3.88
C VAL A 246 1.03 8.77 -2.80
N VAL A 247 0.72 10.04 -3.06
CA VAL A 247 1.01 11.16 -2.16
C VAL A 247 -0.28 11.93 -1.87
N ASP A 248 -0.50 12.27 -0.61
CA ASP A 248 -1.66 13.06 -0.17
C ASP A 248 -1.46 14.58 -0.39
N PRO A 249 -2.50 15.41 -0.20
CA PRO A 249 -2.39 16.86 -0.34
C PRO A 249 -1.43 17.55 0.64
N SER A 250 -1.08 16.88 1.73
CA SER A 250 -0.13 17.37 2.73
C SER A 250 1.33 17.06 2.35
N GLY A 251 1.54 16.32 1.25
CA GLY A 251 2.86 15.87 0.79
C GLY A 251 3.35 14.60 1.49
N ASN A 252 2.47 13.85 2.16
CA ASN A 252 2.84 12.58 2.75
C ASN A 252 2.71 11.48 1.69
N GLU A 253 3.79 10.74 1.46
CA GLU A 253 3.76 9.53 0.63
C GLU A 253 3.03 8.42 1.40
N LEU A 254 1.85 8.04 0.93
CA LEU A 254 0.99 7.03 1.52
C LEU A 254 1.37 5.61 1.10
N MET A 255 1.88 5.44 -0.12
CA MET A 255 2.23 4.13 -0.67
C MET A 255 3.38 4.29 -1.65
N ARG A 256 4.24 3.28 -1.75
CA ARG A 256 5.28 3.21 -2.79
C ARG A 256 5.45 1.77 -3.25
N HIS A 257 5.53 1.58 -4.55
CA HIS A 257 5.89 0.31 -5.17
C HIS A 257 7.11 0.51 -6.06
N SER A 258 8.14 -0.28 -5.82
CA SER A 258 9.33 -0.34 -6.68
C SER A 258 9.21 -1.54 -7.60
N VAL A 259 9.35 -1.31 -8.91
CA VAL A 259 9.33 -2.35 -9.93
C VAL A 259 10.73 -2.95 -10.04
N THR A 260 10.82 -4.27 -9.88
CA THR A 260 12.09 -5.01 -9.88
C THR A 260 12.42 -5.62 -11.23
N GLU A 261 11.40 -5.90 -12.05
CA GLU A 261 11.57 -6.54 -13.35
C GLU A 261 11.83 -5.49 -14.44
N ILE A 262 12.99 -5.60 -15.08
CA ILE A 262 13.36 -4.83 -16.27
C ILE A 262 13.31 -5.80 -17.46
N SER A 263 12.65 -5.39 -18.54
CA SER A 263 12.48 -6.20 -19.75
C SER A 263 12.92 -5.43 -21.00
N SER A 264 12.97 -6.11 -22.15
CA SER A 264 13.22 -5.50 -23.45
C SER A 264 12.02 -4.71 -24.01
N GLU A 265 10.93 -4.62 -23.24
CA GLU A 265 9.71 -3.90 -23.63
C GLU A 265 9.90 -2.38 -23.58
N THR A 266 8.84 -1.67 -23.93
CA THR A 266 8.87 -0.20 -24.13
C THR A 266 7.98 0.57 -23.15
N GLY A 267 7.16 -0.11 -22.36
CA GLY A 267 6.34 0.51 -21.33
C GLY A 267 6.07 -0.36 -20.12
N LEU A 268 5.57 0.28 -19.06
CA LEU A 268 5.18 -0.33 -17.81
C LEU A 268 3.73 0.04 -17.48
N ILE A 269 2.94 -0.96 -17.08
CA ILE A 269 1.68 -0.79 -16.37
C ILE A 269 2.04 -0.70 -14.89
N MET A 270 2.22 0.52 -14.39
CA MET A 270 2.77 0.78 -13.06
C MET A 270 1.82 0.34 -11.95
N ALA A 271 0.54 0.71 -12.08
CA ALA A 271 -0.49 0.49 -11.09
C ALA A 271 -1.88 0.60 -11.70
N ARG A 272 -2.88 0.15 -10.93
CA ARG A 272 -4.27 0.52 -11.18
C ARG A 272 -4.93 1.13 -9.95
N ILE A 273 -5.87 2.02 -10.18
CA ILE A 273 -6.82 2.52 -9.19
C ILE A 273 -8.19 1.95 -9.54
N PHE A 274 -8.88 1.32 -8.61
CA PHE A 274 -10.16 0.66 -8.90
C PHE A 274 -11.16 0.85 -7.76
N ARG A 275 -12.46 0.84 -8.06
CA ARG A 275 -13.50 0.82 -7.03
C ARG A 275 -13.70 -0.61 -6.54
N GLU A 276 -13.59 -0.84 -5.24
CA GLU A 276 -13.98 -2.12 -4.65
C GLU A 276 -15.49 -2.32 -4.73
N VAL A 277 -15.88 -3.41 -5.39
CA VAL A 277 -17.28 -3.83 -5.53
C VAL A 277 -17.87 -4.06 -4.14
N GLY A 278 -19.06 -3.50 -3.88
CA GLY A 278 -19.77 -3.61 -2.59
C GLY A 278 -19.30 -2.65 -1.49
N ARG A 279 -18.18 -1.94 -1.67
CA ARG A 279 -17.60 -1.03 -0.66
C ARG A 279 -17.61 0.44 -1.06
N GLY A 280 -17.67 0.73 -2.36
CA GLY A 280 -17.73 2.11 -2.87
C GLY A 280 -16.47 2.95 -2.59
N ARG A 281 -15.37 2.31 -2.18
CA ARG A 281 -14.06 2.92 -1.92
C ARG A 281 -13.12 2.66 -3.10
N TRP A 282 -12.24 3.62 -3.35
CA TRP A 282 -11.13 3.45 -4.28
C TRP A 282 -9.93 2.80 -3.60
N SER A 283 -9.33 1.85 -4.29
CA SER A 283 -8.12 1.14 -3.87
C SER A 283 -7.05 1.26 -4.95
N PHE A 284 -5.80 1.25 -4.53
CA PHE A 284 -4.62 1.25 -5.38
C PHE A 284 -4.02 -0.15 -5.40
N GLN A 285 -3.64 -0.64 -6.57
CA GLN A 285 -2.90 -1.90 -6.70
C GLN A 285 -1.58 -1.68 -7.43
N ALA A 286 -0.51 -2.12 -6.81
CA ALA A 286 0.82 -2.19 -7.40
C ALA A 286 0.85 -3.27 -8.49
N LEU A 287 1.27 -2.94 -9.71
CA LEU A 287 1.27 -3.90 -10.82
C LEU A 287 2.67 -4.16 -11.38
N GLY A 288 3.40 -3.10 -11.74
CA GLY A 288 4.78 -3.22 -12.22
C GLY A 288 5.01 -4.10 -13.44
N ALA A 289 4.00 -4.29 -14.29
CA ALA A 289 4.07 -5.23 -15.42
C ALA A 289 4.58 -4.56 -16.70
N ALA A 290 5.45 -5.23 -17.45
CA ALA A 290 5.90 -4.77 -18.76
C ALA A 290 4.77 -4.82 -19.81
N CYS A 291 4.78 -3.87 -20.74
CA CYS A 291 3.85 -3.84 -21.88
C CYS A 291 4.54 -3.27 -23.13
N GLY A 292 4.03 -3.69 -24.28
CA GLY A 292 4.48 -3.24 -25.58
C GLY A 292 3.90 -1.87 -25.96
N GLY A 293 4.59 -1.19 -26.87
CA GLY A 293 4.16 0.09 -27.42
C GLY A 293 4.73 1.32 -26.70
N ARG A 294 4.75 2.44 -27.41
CA ARG A 294 5.33 3.72 -26.97
C ARG A 294 4.29 4.74 -26.53
N SER A 295 3.03 4.31 -26.44
CA SER A 295 1.91 5.11 -25.97
C SER A 295 0.84 4.22 -25.37
N TRP A 296 0.01 4.80 -24.50
CA TRP A 296 -1.10 4.10 -23.88
C TRP A 296 -2.04 3.43 -24.88
N LYS A 297 -2.25 4.03 -26.06
CA LYS A 297 -3.12 3.48 -27.12
C LYS A 297 -2.57 2.15 -27.65
N GLN A 298 -1.26 2.05 -27.79
CA GLN A 298 -0.59 0.87 -28.31
C GLN A 298 -0.54 -0.25 -27.26
N SER A 299 -0.47 0.09 -25.96
CA SER A 299 -0.45 -0.88 -24.87
C SER A 299 -1.84 -1.29 -24.37
N LEU A 300 -2.93 -0.88 -25.02
CA LEU A 300 -4.31 -1.16 -24.56
C LEU A 300 -4.60 -2.67 -24.45
N GLY A 301 -4.06 -3.49 -25.36
CA GLY A 301 -4.23 -4.94 -25.33
C GLY A 301 -3.68 -5.53 -24.03
N ASP A 302 -2.38 -5.31 -23.78
CA ASP A 302 -1.70 -5.77 -22.57
C ASP A 302 -2.35 -5.21 -21.30
N THR A 303 -2.73 -3.93 -21.33
CA THR A 303 -3.38 -3.26 -20.19
C THR A 303 -4.71 -3.92 -19.83
N ARG A 304 -5.56 -4.20 -20.82
CA ARG A 304 -6.84 -4.88 -20.59
C ARG A 304 -6.65 -6.29 -20.09
N LEU A 305 -5.72 -7.06 -20.67
CA LEU A 305 -5.41 -8.42 -20.23
C LEU A 305 -5.04 -8.47 -18.75
N LEU A 306 -4.29 -7.49 -18.26
CA LEU A 306 -3.92 -7.40 -16.86
C LEU A 306 -5.08 -6.93 -15.97
N LEU A 307 -5.80 -5.88 -16.37
CA LEU A 307 -6.87 -5.28 -15.56
C LEU A 307 -8.15 -6.14 -15.48
N CYS A 308 -8.36 -7.06 -16.41
CA CYS A 308 -9.46 -8.04 -16.34
C CYS A 308 -9.30 -9.04 -15.17
N LYS A 309 -8.08 -9.25 -14.66
CA LYS A 309 -7.83 -10.15 -13.53
C LYS A 309 -8.33 -9.54 -12.23
N ALA A 310 -8.95 -10.36 -11.38
CA ALA A 310 -9.38 -9.91 -10.07
C ALA A 310 -8.16 -9.46 -9.24
N PRO A 311 -8.28 -8.43 -8.37
CA PRO A 311 -7.16 -7.98 -7.54
C PRO A 311 -6.47 -9.10 -6.75
N ALA A 312 -7.25 -10.04 -6.22
CA ALA A 312 -6.75 -11.19 -5.46
C ALA A 312 -5.90 -12.17 -6.31
N GLU A 313 -6.16 -12.30 -7.60
CA GLU A 313 -5.36 -13.17 -8.49
C GLU A 313 -3.95 -12.63 -8.74
N LEU A 314 -3.78 -11.31 -8.60
CA LEU A 314 -2.52 -10.63 -8.82
C LEU A 314 -1.72 -10.45 -7.53
N GLN A 315 -2.32 -10.67 -6.37
CA GLN A 315 -1.61 -10.68 -5.09
C GLN A 315 -0.75 -11.94 -5.02
N ALA A 316 0.55 -11.79 -4.76
CA ALA A 316 1.42 -12.93 -4.54
C ALA A 316 0.86 -13.81 -3.42
N ALA A 317 0.75 -15.12 -3.68
CA ALA A 317 0.56 -16.09 -2.60
C ALA A 317 1.81 -16.03 -1.70
N PRO A 318 1.69 -16.11 -0.37
CA PRO A 318 2.86 -16.14 0.49
C PRO A 318 3.73 -17.35 0.12
N ASP A 319 4.96 -17.11 -0.33
CA ASP A 319 5.92 -18.15 -0.73
C ASP A 319 6.07 -19.26 0.33
N GLU A 320 5.92 -20.52 -0.08
CA GLU A 320 6.34 -21.68 0.71
C GLU A 320 7.87 -21.70 0.84
N VAL A 321 8.42 -21.14 1.92
CA VAL A 321 9.87 -21.19 2.17
C VAL A 321 10.22 -22.31 3.16
N GLN A 322 11.04 -23.24 2.66
CA GLN A 322 11.67 -24.36 3.37
C GLN A 322 12.37 -23.93 4.66
N SER A 323 12.20 -24.76 5.69
CA SER A 323 12.74 -24.60 7.04
C SER A 323 14.27 -24.55 7.03
N VAL A 324 14.85 -23.39 7.39
CA VAL A 324 16.25 -23.29 7.82
C VAL A 324 16.27 -22.96 9.31
N SER A 325 16.78 -23.93 10.08
CA SER A 325 17.03 -23.83 11.50
C SER A 325 18.19 -22.87 11.76
N ASP A 326 17.92 -21.70 12.34
CA ASP A 326 18.83 -21.12 13.34
C ASP A 326 18.22 -19.97 14.14
N SER A 327 18.74 -19.82 15.35
CA SER A 327 18.05 -19.44 16.58
C SER A 327 17.85 -17.93 16.82
N LYS A 328 16.90 -17.60 17.71
CA LYS A 328 16.50 -16.27 18.26
C LYS A 328 15.58 -15.42 17.38
N ARG A 329 14.29 -15.68 17.46
CA ARG A 329 13.20 -14.83 16.96
C ARG A 329 12.28 -14.48 18.17
N SER A 330 11.31 -13.60 17.99
CA SER A 330 10.27 -13.29 18.99
C SER A 330 8.96 -13.13 18.22
N VAL A 331 7.87 -13.69 18.75
CA VAL A 331 6.62 -13.96 18.02
C VAL A 331 5.51 -13.10 18.61
N VAL A 332 4.73 -12.42 17.77
CA VAL A 332 3.44 -11.86 18.19
C VAL A 332 2.39 -12.60 17.39
N SER A 333 1.61 -13.48 18.02
CA SER A 333 0.46 -14.13 17.38
C SER A 333 -0.82 -13.35 17.69
N LEU A 334 -1.53 -12.90 16.65
CA LEU A 334 -2.80 -12.17 16.72
C LEU A 334 -3.95 -13.07 16.31
#